data_AF-A0A0Q9RBN9-F1
#
_entry.id   AF-A0A0Q9RBN9-F1
#
_cell.length_a   1.000
_cell.length_b   1.000
_cell.length_c   1.000
_cell.angle_alpha   90.00
_cell.angle_beta   90.00
_cell.angle_gamma   90.00
#
_symmetry.space_group_name_H-M   'P 1'
#
loop_
_entity.id
_entity.type
_entity.pdbx_description
1 polymer ?
#
loop_
_entity_poly.entity_id
_entity_poly.type
_entity_poly.pdbx_seq_one_letter_code
_entity_poly.pdbx_strand_id
1 'polypeptide(L)'
;MATRMTEEAARVVRTRFSSTSQSLNGAALDLRALQEEISSGAGEFRPEISDDAGNFQRSWRSVLEILSDSSAVIAGNTNAQYLDLTDVDNGS
;
A
#
# COMPACT_ATOMS: atom_id res chain seq x y z
N MET A 1 22.56 -21.46 -0.58
CA MET A 1 23.13 -20.63 0.49
C MET A 1 22.11 -19.54 0.78
N ALA A 2 21.39 -19.61 1.90
CA ALA A 2 20.46 -18.53 2.26
C ALA A 2 21.29 -17.33 2.73
N THR A 3 21.19 -16.20 2.04
CA THR A 3 21.81 -14.95 2.50
C THR A 3 21.16 -14.58 3.82
N ARG A 4 21.93 -14.60 4.92
CA ARG A 4 21.43 -14.24 6.25
C ARG A 4 21.07 -12.76 6.23
N MET A 5 19.81 -12.43 6.49
CA MET A 5 19.33 -11.05 6.51
C MET A 5 19.90 -10.35 7.76
N THR A 6 20.59 -9.23 7.56
CA THR A 6 21.13 -8.43 8.68
C THR A 6 20.01 -7.58 9.31
N GLU A 7 20.20 -7.18 10.57
CA GLU A 7 19.27 -6.26 11.25
C GLU A 7 19.04 -4.97 10.45
N GLU A 8 20.13 -4.40 9.90
CA GLU A 8 20.04 -3.21 9.09
C GLU A 8 19.21 -3.43 7.82
N ALA A 9 19.39 -4.58 7.15
CA ALA A 9 18.61 -4.92 5.97
C ALA A 9 17.12 -5.09 6.32
N ALA A 10 16.80 -5.81 7.40
CA ALA A 10 15.43 -5.99 7.86
C ALA A 10 14.77 -4.65 8.22
N ARG A 11 15.50 -3.77 8.91
CA ARG A 11 15.04 -2.42 9.28
C ARG A 11 14.75 -1.56 8.04
N VAL A 12 15.64 -1.58 7.05
CA VAL A 12 15.48 -0.84 5.80
C VAL A 12 14.27 -1.34 5.02
N VAL A 13 14.14 -2.66 4.84
CA VAL A 13 13.00 -3.27 4.14
C VAL A 13 11.69 -2.92 4.83
N ARG A 14 11.58 -3.15 6.15
CA ARG A 14 10.38 -2.79 6.93
C ARG A 14 10.01 -1.32 6.76
N THR A 15 10.98 -0.42 6.97
CA THR A 15 10.73 1.03 6.88
C THR A 15 10.22 1.44 5.50
N ARG A 16 10.89 0.96 4.44
CA ARG A 16 10.52 1.28 3.07
C ARG A 16 9.14 0.76 2.72
N PHE A 17 8.86 -0.52 2.99
CA PHE A 17 7.58 -1.11 2.62
C PHE A 17 6.41 -0.61 3.48
N SER A 18 6.64 -0.28 4.76
CA SER A 18 5.64 0.43 5.57
C SER A 18 5.33 1.81 5.00
N SER A 19 6.35 2.59 4.61
CA SER A 19 6.16 3.91 4.00
C SER A 19 5.46 3.83 2.64
N THR A 20 5.84 2.85 1.81
CA THR A 20 5.18 2.58 0.53
C THR A 20 3.72 2.21 0.72
N SER A 21 3.40 1.31 1.66
CA SER A 21 2.01 0.95 1.97
C SER A 21 1.18 2.17 2.37
N GLN A 22 1.70 3.00 3.28
CA GLN A 22 1.03 4.23 3.69
C GLN A 22 0.80 5.19 2.52
N SER A 23 1.80 5.36 1.65
CA SER A 23 1.72 6.27 0.50
C SER A 23 0.69 5.80 -0.52
N LEU A 24 0.67 4.49 -0.81
CA LEU A 24 -0.28 3.88 -1.74
C LEU A 24 -1.71 3.94 -1.22
N ASN A 25 -1.90 3.67 0.07
CA ASN A 25 -3.20 3.80 0.72
C ASN A 25 -3.69 5.25 0.72
N GLY A 26 -2.80 6.21 1.00
CA GLY A 26 -3.11 7.64 0.89
C GLY A 26 -3.58 8.02 -0.52
N ALA A 27 -2.82 7.63 -1.54
CA ALA A 27 -3.19 7.90 -2.93
C ALA A 27 -4.54 7.26 -3.34
N ALA A 28 -4.86 6.06 -2.82
CA ALA A 28 -6.15 5.41 -3.06
C ALA A 28 -7.31 6.20 -2.43
N LEU A 29 -7.12 6.74 -1.23
CA LEU A 29 -8.09 7.61 -0.56
C LEU A 29 -8.26 8.95 -1.29
N ASP A 30 -7.16 9.56 -1.73
CA ASP A 30 -7.19 10.81 -2.50
C ASP A 30 -7.95 10.64 -3.81
N LEU A 31 -7.69 9.54 -4.55
CA LEU A 31 -8.44 9.24 -5.77
C LEU A 31 -9.94 9.06 -5.51
N ARG A 32 -10.31 8.47 -4.37
CA ARG A 32 -11.71 8.35 -3.97
C ARG A 32 -12.31 9.73 -3.68
N ALA A 33 -11.64 10.57 -2.91
CA ALA A 33 -12.10 11.90 -2.56
C ALA A 33 -12.29 12.78 -3.81
N LEU A 34 -11.33 12.77 -4.74
CA LEU A 34 -11.42 13.50 -6.01
C LEU A 34 -12.65 13.11 -6.83
N GLN A 35 -13.00 11.82 -6.86
CA GLN A 35 -14.20 11.37 -7.57
C GLN A 35 -15.49 11.90 -6.92
N GLU A 36 -15.53 11.92 -5.58
CA GLU A 36 -16.65 12.46 -4.80
C GLU A 36 -16.77 13.98 -5.02
N GLU A 37 -15.65 14.71 -5.05
CA GLU A 37 -15.58 16.15 -5.36
C GLU A 37 -16.03 16.46 -6.78
N ILE A 38 -15.54 15.72 -7.78
CA ILE A 38 -15.97 15.89 -9.18
C ILE A 38 -17.47 15.64 -9.32
N SER A 39 -17.98 14.56 -8.72
CA SER A 39 -19.39 14.20 -8.84
C SER A 39 -20.32 15.18 -8.12
N SER A 40 -19.91 15.69 -6.97
CA SER A 40 -20.69 16.67 -6.19
C SER A 40 -20.58 18.07 -6.78
N GLY A 41 -19.38 18.49 -7.18
CA GLY A 41 -19.12 19.79 -7.78
C GLY A 41 -19.72 19.97 -9.18
N ALA A 42 -19.89 18.89 -9.94
CA ALA A 42 -20.51 18.95 -11.27
C ALA A 42 -22.01 19.28 -11.24
N GLY A 43 -22.71 19.01 -10.12
CA GLY A 43 -24.13 19.32 -9.98
C GLY A 43 -24.98 18.74 -11.12
N GLU A 44 -25.67 19.61 -11.86
CA GLU A 44 -26.51 19.22 -13.00
C GLU A 44 -25.72 18.69 -14.21
N PHE A 45 -24.43 19.02 -14.32
CA PHE A 45 -23.55 18.54 -15.40
C PHE A 45 -23.00 17.15 -15.15
N ARG A 46 -23.35 16.51 -14.02
CA ARG A 46 -22.88 15.16 -13.69
C ARG A 46 -23.10 14.12 -14.81
N PRO A 47 -24.21 14.13 -15.59
CA PRO A 47 -24.39 13.20 -16.71
C PRO A 47 -23.36 13.35 -17.84
N GLU A 48 -22.67 14.48 -17.94
CA GLU A 48 -21.61 14.73 -18.94
C GLU A 48 -20.29 14.07 -18.54
N ILE A 49 -20.14 13.64 -17.28
CA ILE A 49 -18.97 12.90 -16.84
C ILE A 49 -19.09 11.47 -17.38
N SER A 50 -18.13 11.08 -18.21
CA SER A 50 -18.05 9.72 -18.74
C SER A 50 -17.99 8.67 -17.62
N ASP A 51 -18.87 7.67 -17.71
CA ASP A 51 -18.84 6.49 -16.84
C ASP A 51 -17.50 5.74 -16.92
N ASP A 52 -16.82 5.80 -18.08
CA ASP A 52 -15.51 5.18 -18.28
C ASP A 52 -14.43 5.86 -17.43
N ALA A 53 -14.52 7.17 -17.21
CA ALA A 53 -13.62 7.87 -16.30
C ALA A 53 -13.79 7.36 -14.86
N GLY A 54 -15.03 7.15 -14.42
CA GLY A 54 -15.34 6.56 -13.12
C GLY A 54 -14.88 5.09 -13.01
N ASN A 55 -15.04 4.31 -14.07
CA ASN A 55 -14.53 2.93 -14.12
C ASN A 55 -12.99 2.89 -14.04
N PHE A 56 -12.31 3.75 -14.78
CA PHE A 56 -10.87 3.87 -14.78
C PHE A 56 -10.33 4.26 -13.41
N GLN A 57 -10.93 5.27 -12.77
CA GLN A 57 -10.58 5.71 -11.42
C GLN A 57 -10.75 4.59 -10.38
N ARG A 58 -11.85 3.84 -10.42
CA ARG A 58 -12.06 2.66 -9.56
C ARG A 58 -11.01 1.57 -9.77
N SER A 59 -10.64 1.30 -11.02
CA SER A 59 -9.62 0.30 -11.37
C SER A 59 -8.26 0.67 -10.78
N TRP A 60 -7.81 1.91 -10.97
CA TRP A 60 -6.55 2.38 -10.40
C TRP A 60 -6.53 2.40 -8.88
N ARG A 61 -7.64 2.80 -8.25
CA ARG A 61 -7.76 2.72 -6.79
C ARG A 61 -7.53 1.29 -6.29
N SER A 62 -8.18 0.31 -6.92
CA SER A 62 -8.02 -1.11 -6.57
C SER A 62 -6.56 -1.58 -6.72
N VAL A 63 -5.87 -1.16 -7.78
CA VAL A 63 -4.44 -1.46 -7.96
C VAL A 63 -3.59 -0.89 -6.82
N LEU A 64 -3.86 0.36 -6.39
CA LEU A 64 -3.13 0.99 -5.28
C LEU A 64 -3.38 0.27 -3.95
N GLU A 65 -4.63 -0.12 -3.69
CA GLU A 65 -5.02 -0.90 -2.50
C GLU A 65 -4.27 -2.24 -2.46
N ILE A 66 -4.25 -2.99 -3.57
CA ILE A 66 -3.53 -4.27 -3.68
C ILE A 66 -2.03 -4.11 -3.44
N LEU A 67 -1.42 -3.07 -4.01
CA LEU A 67 0.01 -2.80 -3.83
C LEU A 67 0.32 -2.33 -2.40
N SER A 68 -0.60 -1.59 -1.78
CA SER A 68 -0.50 -1.20 -0.36
C SER A 68 -0.50 -2.44 0.53
N ASP A 69 -1.46 -3.34 0.33
CA ASP A 69 -1.58 -4.59 1.10
C ASP A 69 -0.34 -5.47 0.91
N SER A 70 0.11 -5.62 -0.33
CA SER A 70 1.34 -6.36 -0.64
C SER A 70 2.56 -5.77 0.08
N SER A 71 2.66 -4.44 0.13
CA SER A 71 3.74 -3.75 0.82
C SER A 71 3.66 -3.96 2.34
N ALA A 72 2.46 -3.88 2.93
CA ALA A 72 2.26 -4.15 4.36
C ALA A 72 2.64 -5.60 4.72
N VAL A 73 2.26 -6.57 3.88
CA VAL A 73 2.63 -7.99 4.05
C VAL A 73 4.14 -8.19 3.99
N ILE A 74 4.84 -7.57 3.04
CA ILE A 74 6.30 -7.67 2.95
C ILE A 74 6.97 -7.09 4.21
N ALA A 75 6.52 -5.93 4.67
CA ALA A 75 7.04 -5.31 5.90
C ALA A 75 6.79 -6.20 7.14
N GLY A 76 5.59 -6.76 7.26
CA GLY A 76 5.19 -7.64 8.36
C GLY A 76 5.98 -8.95 8.38
N ASN A 77 6.08 -9.64 7.23
CA ASN A 77 6.83 -10.89 7.11
C ASN A 77 8.32 -10.69 7.37
N THR A 78 8.90 -9.59 6.90
CA THR A 78 10.30 -9.23 7.18
C THR A 78 10.53 -9.06 8.68
N ASN A 79 9.59 -8.42 9.37
CA ASN A 79 9.68 -8.22 10.82
C ASN A 79 9.56 -9.54 11.59
N ALA A 80 8.61 -10.40 11.23
CA ALA A 80 8.44 -11.71 11.85
C ALA A 80 9.68 -12.60 11.68
N GLN A 81 10.20 -12.72 10.45
CA GLN A 81 11.40 -13.51 10.16
C GLN A 81 12.63 -13.00 10.92
N TYR A 82 12.78 -11.69 11.10
CA TYR A 82 13.87 -11.13 11.88
C TYR A 82 13.75 -11.50 13.37
N LEU A 83 12.57 -11.34 13.96
CA LEU A 83 12.32 -11.71 15.37
C LEU A 83 12.57 -13.20 15.62
N ASP A 84 12.06 -14.07 14.75
CA ASP A 84 12.27 -15.52 14.84
C ASP A 84 13.76 -15.88 14.78
N LEU A 85 14.52 -15.25 13.88
CA LEU A 85 15.97 -15.48 13.77
C LEU A 85 16.72 -14.98 15.01
N THR A 86 16.33 -13.84 15.59
CA THR A 86 16.95 -13.33 16.81
C THR A 86 16.64 -14.20 18.03
N ASP A 87 15.43 -14.76 18.13
CA ASP A 87 15.07 -15.67 19.22
C ASP A 87 15.82 -17.00 19.12
N VAL A 88 16.03 -17.51 17.89
CA VAL A 88 16.88 -18.69 17.65
C VAL A 88 18.35 -18.41 17.99
N ASP A 89 18.89 -17.24 17.62
CA ASP A 89 20.29 -16.87 17.89
C ASP A 89 20.54 -16.57 19.39
N ASN A 90 19.52 -16.10 20.13
CA ASN A 90 19.61 -15.81 21.57
C ASN A 90 19.39 -17.03 22.47
N GLY A 91 19.11 -18.20 21.90
CA GLY A 91 19.00 -19.46 22.62
C GLY A 91 17.63 -19.69 23.25
N SER A 92 16.92 -20.67 22.69
CA SER A 92 16.08 -21.57 23.48
C SER A 92 16.94 -22.45 24.38
#